data_AF-A0A1I6JYI5-F1
#
_entry.id   AF-A0A1I6JYI5-F1
#
_cell.length_a   1.000
_cell.length_b   1.000
_cell.length_c   1.000
_cell.angle_alpha   90.00
_cell.angle_beta   90.00
_cell.angle_gamma   90.00
#
_symmetry.space_group_name_H-M   'P 1'
#
loop_
_entity.id
_entity.type
_entity.pdbx_description
1 polymer ?
#
loop_
_entity_poly.entity_id
_entity_poly.type
_entity_poly.pdbx_seq_one_letter_code
_entity_poly.pdbx_strand_id
1 'polypeptide(L)'
;MNNKIQLLTYITIVLLLSSCKSEKKEIIKEIEIAKKEIKGECPSFILDNKENNLNISVFLDLSDRITQPKTILKDTEYLKSISKAFTNHVKTKKLILLQDKIQLYFNPEPANNTINSVAEQLHIEFDKNSPKAKIMHTEELYASQPTEIYNLALADSENPKDFPGSDIWRFFKDNVKDYTISDCHRNILVILTDGYMYHENSQMKEDNMNSYLTPKSMDRLPLSNSKWETTLKEKGYGFIKANEDLEDLEVLVIGIESLNPKNPYAIDVMRAYWTNWFNEMGVKKFKIQNADLASSVEKVIFEFINS
;
A
#
# COMPACT_ATOMS: atom_id res chain seq x y z
N MET A 1 62.12 -42.50 38.58
CA MET A 1 62.60 -43.32 37.44
C MET A 1 62.11 -42.66 36.16
N ASN A 2 62.85 -41.68 35.63
CA ASN A 2 63.87 -41.84 34.58
C ASN A 2 63.36 -42.54 33.31
N ASN A 3 63.10 -41.77 32.25
CA ASN A 3 63.94 -41.74 31.04
C ASN A 3 63.43 -40.65 30.07
N LYS A 4 64.23 -39.61 29.83
CA LYS A 4 65.12 -39.36 28.65
C LYS A 4 64.35 -38.70 27.48
N ILE A 5 64.53 -37.40 27.21
CA ILE A 5 65.68 -36.69 26.58
C ILE A 5 65.79 -36.95 25.07
N GLN A 6 65.52 -35.93 24.25
CA GLN A 6 66.42 -35.26 23.25
C GLN A 6 65.55 -34.48 22.23
N LEU A 7 65.60 -33.15 22.02
CA LEU A 7 66.68 -32.15 21.82
C LEU A 7 66.91 -31.85 20.31
N LEU A 8 67.15 -30.56 20.02
CA LEU A 8 67.66 -29.88 18.80
C LEU A 8 66.58 -29.48 17.76
N THR A 9 66.55 -28.27 17.18
CA THR A 9 67.51 -27.13 17.05
C THR A 9 66.71 -25.92 16.47
N TYR A 10 66.71 -24.70 17.03
CA TYR A 10 67.71 -23.61 17.05
C TYR A 10 67.71 -22.68 15.80
N ILE A 11 67.61 -21.35 16.06
CA ILE A 11 68.12 -20.18 15.28
C ILE A 11 67.15 -19.67 14.18
N THR A 12 66.74 -18.38 14.08
CA THR A 12 67.53 -17.12 13.99
C THR A 12 66.62 -15.87 14.01
N ILE A 13 67.04 -14.81 14.75
CA ILE A 13 67.12 -13.36 14.39
C ILE A 13 65.84 -12.69 13.80
N VAL A 14 65.08 -11.84 14.51
CA VAL A 14 65.30 -10.44 14.97
C VAL A 14 65.36 -9.38 13.85
N LEU A 15 64.45 -8.39 13.98
CA LEU A 15 64.38 -7.05 13.37
C LEU A 15 63.94 -6.92 11.90
N LEU A 16 62.79 -6.28 11.67
CA LEU A 16 62.72 -4.88 11.21
C LEU A 16 61.24 -4.47 11.00
N LEU A 17 60.85 -3.37 11.66
CA LEU A 17 59.65 -2.60 11.34
C LEU A 17 59.88 -1.80 10.05
N SER A 18 58.76 -1.49 9.38
CA SER A 18 58.52 -0.46 8.36
C SER A 18 58.80 -0.80 6.88
N SER A 19 57.72 -1.02 6.10
CA SER A 19 57.31 -0.10 5.02
C SER A 19 55.99 -0.55 4.35
N CYS A 20 55.22 0.43 3.89
CA CYS A 20 53.79 0.43 3.57
C CYS A 20 53.36 -0.37 2.33
N LYS A 21 52.12 -0.91 2.36
CA LYS A 21 51.07 -0.46 1.41
C LYS A 21 49.67 -0.72 1.96
N SER A 22 48.84 0.32 1.87
CA SER A 22 47.49 0.44 2.38
C SER A 22 46.46 -0.22 1.46
N GLU A 23 45.52 -0.96 2.04
CA GLU A 23 44.19 -1.13 1.47
C GLU A 23 43.17 -0.69 2.52
N LYS A 24 42.46 0.41 2.23
CA LYS A 24 41.33 0.88 3.01
C LYS A 24 40.18 -0.09 2.77
N LYS A 25 39.87 -0.91 3.78
CA LYS A 25 38.60 -1.62 3.83
C LYS A 25 37.57 -0.61 4.34
N GLU A 26 36.72 -0.12 3.43
CA GLU A 26 35.54 0.64 3.81
C GLU A 26 34.71 -0.20 4.77
N ILE A 27 34.57 0.30 6.00
CA ILE A 27 33.60 -0.18 6.97
C ILE A 27 32.26 0.28 6.41
N ILE A 28 31.53 -0.65 5.78
CA ILE A 28 30.09 -0.50 5.58
C ILE A 28 29.52 -0.40 6.98
N LYS A 29 29.26 0.82 7.43
CA LYS A 29 28.35 1.07 8.55
C LYS A 29 27.00 0.58 8.05
N GLU A 30 26.62 -0.60 8.51
CA GLU A 30 25.23 -0.98 8.62
C GLU A 30 24.53 0.20 9.28
N ILE A 31 23.74 0.94 8.51
CA ILE A 31 22.80 1.88 9.06
C ILE A 31 21.78 0.98 9.75
N GLU A 32 21.96 0.77 11.05
CA GLU A 32 20.84 0.42 11.92
C GLU A 32 19.80 1.52 11.69
N ILE A 33 18.87 1.26 10.77
CA ILE A 33 17.59 1.95 10.74
C ILE A 33 17.05 1.66 12.13
N ALA A 34 17.03 2.70 12.96
CA ALA A 34 16.49 2.64 14.30
C ALA A 34 15.07 2.09 14.16
N LYS A 35 14.91 0.79 14.44
CA LYS A 35 13.62 0.22 14.78
C LYS A 35 13.19 1.00 16.01
N LYS A 36 12.37 2.01 15.78
CA LYS A 36 11.67 2.73 16.83
C LYS A 36 10.86 1.65 17.54
N GLU A 37 11.35 1.21 18.70
CA GLU A 37 10.65 0.26 19.55
C GLU A 37 9.22 0.76 19.73
N ILE A 38 8.27 0.01 19.17
CA ILE A 38 6.85 0.21 19.45
C ILE A 38 6.67 -0.21 20.90
N LYS A 39 6.76 0.77 21.80
CA LYS A 39 6.48 0.58 23.22
C LYS A 39 4.98 0.37 23.41
N GLY A 40 4.63 -0.90 23.63
CA GLY A 40 3.45 -1.30 24.39
C GLY A 40 2.31 -1.84 23.54
N GLU A 41 1.84 -3.03 23.93
CA GLU A 41 0.49 -3.51 23.63
C GLU A 41 -0.54 -2.38 23.86
N CYS A 42 -1.57 -2.36 23.02
CA CYS A 42 -2.65 -1.40 23.08
C CYS A 42 -3.13 -1.16 24.52
N PRO A 43 -3.12 0.08 25.05
CA PRO A 43 -3.71 0.33 26.36
C PRO A 43 -5.15 -0.21 26.38
N SER A 44 -5.54 -0.92 27.44
CA SER A 44 -6.83 -1.62 27.47
C SER A 44 -8.01 -0.71 27.12
N PHE A 45 -8.01 0.53 27.61
CA PHE A 45 -9.06 1.51 27.30
C PHE A 45 -9.10 1.95 25.82
N ILE A 46 -7.99 1.87 25.08
CA ILE A 46 -7.94 2.08 23.62
C ILE A 46 -8.44 0.84 22.91
N LEU A 47 -8.01 -0.35 23.35
CA LEU A 47 -8.44 -1.63 22.78
C LEU A 47 -9.95 -1.85 22.92
N ASP A 48 -10.51 -1.54 24.08
CA ASP A 48 -11.96 -1.58 24.35
C ASP A 48 -12.75 -0.61 23.43
N ASN A 49 -12.06 0.36 22.82
CA ASN A 49 -12.61 1.34 21.89
C ASN A 49 -11.99 1.23 20.49
N LYS A 50 -11.40 0.09 20.14
CA LYS A 50 -10.70 -0.17 18.86
C LYS A 50 -11.49 0.35 17.65
N GLU A 51 -12.78 0.02 17.60
CA GLU A 51 -13.69 0.38 16.50
C GLU A 51 -13.80 1.90 16.26
N ASN A 52 -13.51 2.71 17.28
CA ASN A 52 -13.55 4.17 17.20
C ASN A 52 -12.19 4.82 16.92
N ASN A 53 -11.11 4.04 16.81
CA ASN A 53 -9.76 4.52 16.47
C ASN A 53 -9.46 4.13 15.02
N LEU A 54 -9.42 5.09 14.11
CA LEU A 54 -9.22 4.80 12.70
C LEU A 54 -7.74 4.62 12.38
N ASN A 55 -7.43 3.56 11.64
CA ASN A 55 -6.21 3.38 10.89
C ASN A 55 -6.58 3.36 9.41
N ILE A 56 -6.41 4.49 8.72
CA ILE A 56 -6.67 4.60 7.29
C ILE A 56 -5.36 4.51 6.52
N SER A 57 -5.21 3.45 5.75
CA SER A 57 -4.15 3.32 4.75
C SER A 57 -4.73 3.60 3.37
N VAL A 58 -4.08 4.45 2.59
CA VAL A 58 -4.47 4.73 1.21
C VAL A 58 -3.41 4.16 0.27
N PHE A 59 -3.82 3.27 -0.63
CA PHE A 59 -3.00 2.79 -1.73
C PHE A 59 -3.29 3.61 -2.99
N LEU A 60 -2.27 4.32 -3.48
CA LEU A 60 -2.35 5.13 -4.68
C LEU A 60 -1.79 4.35 -5.88
N ASP A 61 -2.66 3.98 -6.82
CA ASP A 61 -2.24 3.33 -8.07
C ASP A 61 -1.59 4.35 -9.00
N LEU A 62 -0.26 4.27 -9.07
CA LEU A 62 0.60 5.06 -9.94
C LEU A 62 0.94 4.33 -11.25
N SER A 63 0.06 3.48 -11.80
CA SER A 63 0.23 2.92 -13.16
C SER A 63 -0.20 3.92 -14.24
N ASP A 64 -0.89 3.49 -15.30
CA ASP A 64 -1.31 4.34 -16.42
C ASP A 64 -2.19 5.54 -16.00
N ARG A 65 -2.74 5.52 -14.78
CA ARG A 65 -3.53 6.60 -14.16
C ARG A 65 -2.78 7.93 -14.12
N ILE A 66 -1.45 7.91 -13.97
CA ILE A 66 -0.60 9.12 -13.94
C ILE A 66 -0.59 9.89 -15.27
N THR A 67 -1.02 9.27 -16.37
CA THR A 67 -1.06 9.90 -17.70
C THR A 67 -2.44 10.48 -18.06
N GLN A 68 -3.41 10.40 -17.15
CA GLN A 68 -4.81 10.74 -17.41
C GLN A 68 -5.24 11.96 -16.57
N PRO A 69 -5.21 13.20 -17.11
CA PRO A 69 -5.46 14.42 -16.32
C PRO A 69 -6.81 14.44 -15.59
N LYS A 70 -7.86 13.86 -16.21
CA LYS A 70 -9.18 13.77 -15.58
C LYS A 70 -9.21 12.80 -14.40
N THR A 71 -8.44 11.72 -14.49
CA THR A 71 -8.31 10.71 -13.42
C THR A 71 -7.52 11.29 -12.26
N ILE A 72 -6.40 11.97 -12.54
CA ILE A 72 -5.60 12.70 -11.53
C ILE A 72 -6.49 13.70 -10.77
N LEU A 73 -7.27 14.52 -11.48
CA LEU A 73 -8.16 15.49 -10.84
C LEU A 73 -9.24 14.83 -9.97
N LYS A 74 -9.76 13.67 -10.38
CA LYS A 74 -10.72 12.92 -9.57
C LYS A 74 -10.06 12.37 -8.32
N ASP A 75 -8.89 11.74 -8.45
CA ASP A 75 -8.16 11.14 -7.34
C ASP A 75 -7.76 12.15 -6.30
N THR A 76 -7.29 13.33 -6.70
CA THR A 76 -6.94 14.41 -5.76
C THR A 76 -8.17 14.89 -4.98
N GLU A 77 -9.33 15.01 -5.62
CA GLU A 77 -10.58 15.33 -4.91
C GLU A 77 -11.10 14.16 -4.04
N TYR A 78 -10.87 12.90 -4.44
CA TYR A 78 -11.17 11.73 -3.60
C TYR A 78 -10.27 11.71 -2.36
N LEU A 79 -8.97 11.95 -2.49
CA LEU A 79 -8.01 12.01 -1.38
C LEU A 79 -8.34 13.14 -0.39
N LYS A 80 -8.71 14.30 -0.91
CA LYS A 80 -9.24 15.40 -0.11
C LYS A 80 -10.55 15.04 0.61
N SER A 81 -11.42 14.25 -0.02
CA SER A 81 -12.65 13.76 0.62
C SER A 81 -12.35 12.74 1.73
N ILE A 82 -11.36 11.85 1.52
CA ILE A 82 -10.88 10.88 2.51
C ILE A 82 -10.31 11.61 3.72
N SER A 83 -9.42 12.59 3.52
CA SER A 83 -8.83 13.36 4.62
C SER A 83 -9.89 14.14 5.40
N LYS A 84 -10.86 14.73 4.72
CA LYS A 84 -11.99 15.44 5.34
C LYS A 84 -12.89 14.48 6.15
N ALA A 85 -13.16 13.28 5.64
CA ALA A 85 -13.92 12.28 6.40
C ALA A 85 -13.16 11.87 7.67
N PHE A 86 -11.86 11.59 7.55
CA PHE A 86 -10.96 11.27 8.64
C PHE A 86 -10.88 12.39 9.70
N THR A 87 -10.66 13.64 9.29
CA THR A 87 -10.57 14.75 10.23
C THR A 87 -11.91 15.07 10.89
N ASN A 88 -13.02 14.84 10.20
CA ASN A 88 -14.34 14.96 10.81
C ASN A 88 -14.56 13.91 11.90
N HIS A 89 -14.13 12.67 11.70
CA HIS A 89 -14.09 11.66 12.76
C HIS A 89 -13.24 12.15 13.94
N VAL A 90 -12.00 12.57 13.70
CA VAL A 90 -11.08 13.10 14.74
C VAL A 90 -11.71 14.23 15.56
N LYS A 91 -12.41 15.17 14.92
CA LYS A 91 -13.07 16.32 15.59
C LYS A 91 -14.13 15.88 16.62
N THR A 92 -14.72 14.70 16.46
CA THR A 92 -15.77 14.18 17.37
C THR A 92 -15.22 13.44 18.58
N LYS A 93 -13.93 13.07 18.58
CA LYS A 93 -13.36 12.20 19.60
C LYS A 93 -13.05 12.91 20.90
N LYS A 94 -13.19 12.17 22.00
CA LYS A 94 -12.65 12.56 23.31
C LYS A 94 -11.13 12.48 23.25
N LEU A 95 -10.43 13.54 23.72
CA LEU A 95 -8.97 13.64 23.64
C LEU A 95 -8.22 12.43 24.22
N ILE A 96 -8.71 11.84 25.32
CA ILE A 96 -8.07 10.67 25.94
C ILE A 96 -8.12 9.40 25.07
N LEU A 97 -9.08 9.33 24.13
CA LEU A 97 -9.26 8.22 23.20
C LEU A 97 -8.72 8.55 21.80
N LEU A 98 -8.05 9.68 21.62
CA LEU A 98 -7.52 10.08 20.31
C LEU A 98 -6.25 9.27 20.03
N GLN A 99 -6.32 8.39 19.04
CA GLN A 99 -5.26 7.49 18.53
C GLN A 99 -5.64 7.14 17.09
N ASP A 100 -5.68 8.13 16.19
CA ASP A 100 -6.17 7.95 14.83
C ASP A 100 -5.06 8.25 13.84
N LYS A 101 -4.93 7.47 12.78
CA LYS A 101 -3.88 7.64 11.79
C LYS A 101 -4.41 7.53 10.37
N ILE A 102 -3.81 8.31 9.48
CA ILE A 102 -4.02 8.26 8.04
C ILE A 102 -2.66 8.27 7.34
N GLN A 103 -2.46 7.36 6.38
CA GLN A 103 -1.17 7.15 5.71
C GLN A 103 -1.40 6.86 4.23
N LEU A 104 -0.48 7.31 3.36
CA LEU A 104 -0.52 7.05 1.92
C LEU A 104 0.68 6.20 1.50
N TYR A 105 0.41 5.19 0.68
CA TYR A 105 1.36 4.23 0.18
C TYR A 105 1.21 4.04 -1.33
N PHE A 106 2.29 3.53 -1.93
CA PHE A 106 2.36 2.97 -3.27
C PHE A 106 3.19 1.68 -3.16
N ASN A 107 3.06 0.81 -4.14
CA ASN A 107 3.93 -0.35 -4.28
C ASN A 107 4.07 -0.63 -5.78
N PRO A 108 5.29 -0.81 -6.32
CA PRO A 108 6.59 -0.63 -5.66
C PRO A 108 6.89 0.82 -5.25
N GLU A 109 7.89 0.98 -4.37
CA GLU A 109 8.39 2.31 -3.99
C GLU A 109 9.08 2.98 -5.19
N PRO A 110 8.69 4.21 -5.58
CA PRO A 110 9.37 5.01 -6.59
C PRO A 110 10.85 5.21 -6.25
N ALA A 111 11.70 5.15 -7.28
CA ALA A 111 13.13 5.44 -7.12
C ALA A 111 13.40 6.90 -6.75
N ASN A 112 12.45 7.79 -7.04
CA ASN A 112 12.53 9.20 -6.74
C ASN A 112 12.20 9.46 -5.26
N ASN A 113 13.25 9.68 -4.46
CA ASN A 113 13.14 9.99 -3.04
C ASN A 113 12.28 11.23 -2.74
N THR A 114 12.07 12.13 -3.70
CA THR A 114 11.16 13.28 -3.52
C THR A 114 9.72 12.81 -3.42
N ILE A 115 9.30 11.86 -4.26
CA ILE A 115 7.96 11.26 -4.17
C ILE A 115 7.78 10.61 -2.80
N ASN A 116 8.80 9.87 -2.33
CA ASN A 116 8.76 9.20 -1.03
C ASN A 116 8.67 10.23 0.11
N SER A 117 9.46 11.31 0.03
CA SER A 117 9.43 12.42 1.01
C SER A 117 8.09 13.16 1.05
N VAL A 118 7.42 13.29 -0.10
CA VAL A 118 6.07 13.89 -0.18
C VAL A 118 5.02 12.94 0.40
N ALA A 119 5.10 11.64 0.09
CA ALA A 119 4.20 10.64 0.65
C ALA A 119 4.36 10.49 2.17
N GLU A 120 5.57 10.56 2.71
CA GLU A 120 5.83 10.56 4.16
C GLU A 120 5.15 11.73 4.88
N GLN A 121 5.03 12.90 4.26
CA GLN A 121 4.28 14.03 4.84
C GLN A 121 2.78 13.73 4.99
N LEU A 122 2.26 12.78 4.22
CA LEU A 122 0.87 12.32 4.29
C LEU A 122 0.66 11.21 5.34
N HIS A 123 1.71 10.84 6.09
CA HIS A 123 1.62 9.92 7.24
C HIS A 123 1.38 10.74 8.50
N ILE A 124 0.11 10.80 8.90
CA ILE A 124 -0.37 11.70 9.93
C ILE A 124 -1.04 10.91 11.03
N GLU A 125 -0.53 11.05 12.25
CA GLU A 125 -1.08 10.45 13.46
C GLU A 125 -1.65 11.52 14.40
N PHE A 126 -2.78 11.23 15.03
CA PHE A 126 -3.41 12.05 16.06
C PHE A 126 -3.40 11.32 17.39
N ASP A 127 -2.90 12.00 18.41
CA ASP A 127 -2.92 11.58 19.80
C ASP A 127 -3.49 12.69 20.71
N LYS A 128 -3.61 12.41 22.00
CA LYS A 128 -4.09 13.39 23.00
C LYS A 128 -3.28 14.70 23.06
N ASN A 129 -2.05 14.71 22.55
CA ASN A 129 -1.14 15.86 22.55
C ASN A 129 -1.20 16.64 21.23
N SER A 130 -1.89 16.12 20.22
CA SER A 130 -1.94 16.70 18.89
C SER A 130 -2.69 18.05 18.92
N PRO A 131 -2.09 19.13 18.38
CA PRO A 131 -2.70 20.44 18.39
C PRO A 131 -3.88 20.50 17.41
N LYS A 132 -4.92 21.28 17.74
CA LYS A 132 -6.10 21.45 16.85
C LYS A 132 -5.73 21.92 15.44
N ALA A 133 -4.68 22.74 15.31
CA ALA A 133 -4.20 23.22 14.00
C ALA A 133 -3.74 22.08 13.07
N LYS A 134 -3.32 20.93 13.61
CA LYS A 134 -2.94 19.75 12.82
C LYS A 134 -4.10 19.22 11.98
N ILE A 135 -5.34 19.44 12.41
CA ILE A 135 -6.55 19.06 11.66
C ILE A 135 -6.62 19.82 10.33
N MET A 136 -6.49 21.15 10.36
CA MET A 136 -6.49 21.97 9.15
C MET A 136 -5.29 21.62 8.26
N HIS A 137 -4.12 21.47 8.86
CA HIS A 137 -2.91 21.11 8.13
C HIS A 137 -3.03 19.75 7.41
N THR A 138 -3.72 18.78 8.01
CA THR A 138 -4.01 17.48 7.40
C THR A 138 -4.85 17.63 6.13
N GLU A 139 -5.92 18.44 6.21
CA GLU A 139 -6.79 18.71 5.06
C GLU A 139 -6.02 19.46 3.94
N GLU A 140 -5.16 20.41 4.30
CA GLU A 140 -4.29 21.14 3.37
C GLU A 140 -3.30 20.22 2.65
N LEU A 141 -2.60 19.36 3.39
CA LEU A 141 -1.63 18.41 2.81
C LEU A 141 -2.30 17.47 1.81
N TYR A 142 -3.43 16.88 2.18
CA TYR A 142 -4.17 15.99 1.28
C TYR A 142 -4.84 16.71 0.11
N ALA A 143 -5.00 18.03 0.17
CA ALA A 143 -5.50 18.83 -0.95
C ALA A 143 -4.40 19.22 -1.95
N SER A 144 -3.13 19.29 -1.55
CA SER A 144 -2.02 19.75 -2.41
C SER A 144 -1.04 18.64 -2.80
N GLN A 145 -0.54 17.88 -1.83
CA GLN A 145 0.57 16.93 -2.02
C GLN A 145 0.27 15.81 -3.01
N PRO A 146 -0.95 15.24 -3.09
CA PRO A 146 -1.23 14.23 -4.10
C PRO A 146 -1.01 14.71 -5.54
N THR A 147 -1.31 15.98 -5.84
CA THR A 147 -1.05 16.55 -7.17
C THR A 147 0.45 16.59 -7.47
N GLU A 148 1.27 16.91 -6.46
CA GLU A 148 2.73 16.90 -6.58
C GLU A 148 3.26 15.48 -6.84
N ILE A 149 2.77 14.48 -6.12
CA ILE A 149 3.11 13.06 -6.35
C ILE A 149 2.81 12.68 -7.81
N TYR A 150 1.61 12.98 -8.31
CA TYR A 150 1.24 12.68 -9.69
C TYR A 150 2.14 13.38 -10.72
N ASN A 151 2.46 14.66 -10.50
CA ASN A 151 3.32 15.41 -11.41
C ASN A 151 4.76 14.86 -11.44
N LEU A 152 5.30 14.48 -10.27
CA LEU A 152 6.63 13.87 -10.17
C LEU A 152 6.64 12.49 -10.82
N ALA A 153 5.63 11.65 -10.55
CA ALA A 153 5.52 10.32 -11.16
C ALA A 153 5.37 10.41 -12.69
N LEU A 154 4.61 11.39 -13.19
CA LEU A 154 4.48 11.64 -14.63
C LEU A 154 5.82 12.06 -15.25
N ALA A 155 6.58 12.93 -14.58
CA ALA A 155 7.91 13.32 -15.04
C ALA A 155 8.87 12.11 -15.09
N ASP A 156 8.82 11.24 -14.08
CA ASP A 156 9.67 10.03 -14.04
C ASP A 156 9.24 8.99 -15.09
N SER A 157 7.98 8.99 -15.53
CA SER A 157 7.47 8.04 -16.53
C SER A 157 8.13 8.16 -17.91
N GLU A 158 8.80 9.27 -18.20
CA GLU A 158 9.61 9.42 -19.42
C GLU A 158 10.82 8.45 -19.45
N ASN A 159 11.26 7.97 -18.29
CA ASN A 159 12.31 6.95 -18.14
C ASN A 159 11.75 5.73 -17.39
N PRO A 160 11.46 4.60 -18.06
CA PRO A 160 10.85 3.42 -17.44
C PRO A 160 11.61 2.80 -16.26
N LYS A 161 12.89 3.16 -16.05
CA LYS A 161 13.65 2.73 -14.88
C LYS A 161 13.26 3.45 -13.59
N ASP A 162 12.72 4.66 -13.71
CA ASP A 162 12.42 5.55 -12.60
C ASP A 162 10.94 5.48 -12.20
N PHE A 163 10.10 4.92 -13.08
CA PHE A 163 8.68 4.76 -12.90
C PHE A 163 8.28 3.28 -12.80
N PRO A 164 8.02 2.76 -11.59
CA PRO A 164 7.88 1.32 -11.41
C PRO A 164 6.41 0.86 -11.47
N GLY A 165 5.45 1.75 -11.73
CA GLY A 165 4.03 1.43 -11.87
C GLY A 165 3.35 1.12 -10.53
N SER A 166 2.43 0.15 -10.53
CA SER A 166 1.59 -0.18 -9.38
C SER A 166 1.30 -1.69 -9.30
N ASP A 167 1.67 -2.31 -8.20
CA ASP A 167 1.56 -3.75 -7.95
C ASP A 167 0.69 -4.04 -6.73
N ILE A 168 -0.63 -3.87 -6.89
CA ILE A 168 -1.59 -4.12 -5.83
C ILE A 168 -1.55 -5.59 -5.37
N TRP A 169 -1.36 -6.53 -6.29
CA TRP A 169 -1.28 -7.94 -5.93
C TRP A 169 -0.09 -8.21 -5.00
N ARG A 170 1.10 -7.69 -5.34
CA ARG A 170 2.30 -7.82 -4.51
C ARG A 170 2.16 -7.09 -3.19
N PHE A 171 1.52 -5.92 -3.16
CA PHE A 171 1.21 -5.21 -1.92
C PHE A 171 0.37 -6.07 -0.96
N PHE A 172 -0.67 -6.73 -1.47
CA PHE A 172 -1.47 -7.65 -0.67
C PHE A 172 -0.65 -8.87 -0.21
N LYS A 173 0.28 -9.35 -1.03
CA LYS A 173 1.13 -10.48 -0.65
C LYS A 173 2.10 -10.12 0.48
N ASP A 174 2.83 -9.01 0.33
CA ASP A 174 4.05 -8.77 1.08
C ASP A 174 3.90 -7.68 2.16
N ASN A 175 2.90 -6.79 2.05
CA ASN A 175 2.86 -5.56 2.87
C ASN A 175 1.53 -5.29 3.57
N VAL A 176 0.39 -5.81 3.08
CA VAL A 176 -0.93 -5.36 3.54
C VAL A 176 -1.13 -5.52 5.05
N LYS A 177 -0.65 -6.62 5.65
CA LYS A 177 -0.78 -6.83 7.09
C LYS A 177 0.04 -5.80 7.87
N ASP A 178 1.33 -5.68 7.55
CA ASP A 178 2.25 -4.80 8.26
C ASP A 178 1.89 -3.32 8.13
N TYR A 179 1.36 -2.93 6.97
CA TYR A 179 1.14 -1.51 6.66
C TYR A 179 -0.27 -1.07 7.07
N THR A 180 -1.25 -1.96 6.94
CA THR A 180 -2.66 -1.57 7.05
C THR A 180 -3.34 -2.09 8.30
N ILE A 181 -2.80 -3.10 9.00
CA ILE A 181 -3.45 -3.71 10.16
C ILE A 181 -2.74 -3.31 11.46
N SER A 182 -3.52 -2.83 12.42
CA SER A 182 -3.11 -2.58 13.79
C SER A 182 -4.17 -3.10 14.76
N ASP A 183 -3.74 -3.82 15.79
CA ASP A 183 -4.63 -4.40 16.79
C ASP A 183 -5.44 -3.35 17.57
N CYS A 184 -4.94 -2.12 17.64
CA CYS A 184 -5.57 -1.00 18.35
C CYS A 184 -6.66 -0.26 17.56
N HIS A 185 -6.81 -0.55 16.27
CA HIS A 185 -7.58 0.30 15.37
C HIS A 185 -8.61 -0.48 14.57
N ARG A 186 -9.67 0.22 14.15
CA ARG A 186 -10.45 -0.14 12.97
C ARG A 186 -9.60 0.14 11.74
N ASN A 187 -9.21 -0.91 11.02
CA ASN A 187 -8.29 -0.82 9.90
C ASN A 187 -9.06 -0.67 8.59
N ILE A 188 -8.78 0.41 7.85
CA ILE A 188 -9.43 0.72 6.59
C ILE A 188 -8.33 0.91 5.53
N LEU A 189 -8.36 0.10 4.48
CA LEU A 189 -7.56 0.29 3.28
C LEU A 189 -8.42 0.91 2.19
N VAL A 190 -8.06 2.11 1.72
CA VAL A 190 -8.66 2.72 0.53
C VAL A 190 -7.72 2.52 -0.65
N ILE A 191 -8.22 1.95 -1.75
CA ILE A 191 -7.43 1.69 -2.97
C ILE A 191 -8.00 2.59 -4.08
N LEU A 192 -7.18 3.50 -4.60
CA LEU A 192 -7.53 4.28 -5.79
C LEU A 192 -6.96 3.56 -7.01
N THR A 193 -7.81 3.02 -7.87
CA THR A 193 -7.41 2.24 -9.07
C THR A 193 -8.52 2.26 -10.11
N ASP A 194 -8.19 2.00 -11.38
CA ASP A 194 -9.16 1.82 -12.46
C ASP A 194 -9.83 0.42 -12.45
N GLY A 195 -9.32 -0.49 -11.61
CA GLY A 195 -9.84 -1.85 -11.42
C GLY A 195 -9.04 -2.93 -12.13
N TYR A 196 -8.11 -2.57 -13.01
CA TYR A 196 -7.19 -3.51 -13.66
C TYR A 196 -5.96 -3.72 -12.79
N MET A 197 -5.82 -4.93 -12.23
CA MET A 197 -4.65 -5.30 -11.44
C MET A 197 -3.53 -5.74 -12.38
N TYR A 198 -2.41 -5.02 -12.47
CA TYR A 198 -1.29 -5.45 -13.32
C TYR A 198 0.03 -4.84 -12.89
N HIS A 199 1.06 -5.69 -12.82
CA HIS A 199 2.44 -5.25 -12.79
C HIS A 199 3.31 -6.33 -13.46
N GLU A 200 4.33 -5.91 -14.20
CA GLU A 200 5.10 -6.82 -15.06
C GLU A 200 5.81 -7.94 -14.27
N ASN A 201 6.28 -7.63 -13.06
CA ASN A 201 7.05 -8.52 -12.20
C ASN A 201 6.19 -9.43 -11.30
N SER A 202 4.87 -9.29 -11.38
CA SER A 202 3.93 -10.11 -10.62
C SER A 202 2.96 -10.87 -11.51
N GLN A 203 3.29 -11.10 -12.78
CA GLN A 203 2.46 -11.91 -13.68
C GLN A 203 2.59 -13.41 -13.38
N MET A 204 1.52 -14.00 -12.88
CA MET A 204 1.39 -15.42 -12.58
C MET A 204 0.05 -15.93 -13.08
N LYS A 205 0.02 -17.22 -13.42
CA LYS A 205 -1.18 -17.92 -13.86
C LYS A 205 -1.20 -19.32 -13.25
N GLU A 206 -2.32 -19.65 -12.61
CA GLU A 206 -2.60 -20.96 -12.02
C GLU A 206 -3.97 -21.39 -12.52
N ASP A 207 -4.00 -22.37 -13.43
CA ASP A 207 -5.21 -22.77 -14.14
C ASP A 207 -5.95 -21.59 -14.80
N ASN A 208 -7.14 -21.25 -14.29
CA ASN A 208 -7.97 -20.13 -14.76
C ASN A 208 -7.83 -18.86 -13.89
N MET A 209 -6.96 -18.89 -12.89
CA MET A 209 -6.64 -17.77 -12.01
C MET A 209 -5.39 -17.04 -12.52
N ASN A 210 -5.39 -15.71 -12.37
CA ASN A 210 -4.21 -14.89 -12.70
C ASN A 210 -3.95 -13.91 -11.56
N SER A 211 -2.72 -13.50 -11.32
CA SER A 211 -2.40 -12.38 -10.41
C SER A 211 -2.66 -11.01 -11.03
N TYR A 212 -3.16 -10.98 -12.26
CA TYR A 212 -3.38 -9.77 -13.04
C TYR A 212 -4.66 -9.86 -13.87
N LEU A 213 -5.20 -8.69 -14.23
CA LEU A 213 -6.30 -8.49 -15.15
C LEU A 213 -6.04 -7.18 -15.87
N THR A 214 -5.74 -7.27 -17.17
CA THR A 214 -5.65 -6.12 -18.09
C THR A 214 -6.84 -6.13 -19.05
N PRO A 215 -7.16 -5.01 -19.72
CA PRO A 215 -8.20 -4.98 -20.76
C PRO A 215 -8.01 -6.09 -21.80
N LYS A 216 -6.76 -6.26 -22.27
CA LYS A 216 -6.40 -7.29 -23.26
C LYS A 216 -6.58 -8.71 -22.75
N SER A 217 -6.30 -8.97 -21.47
CA SER A 217 -6.50 -10.29 -20.88
C SER A 217 -7.99 -10.61 -20.69
N MET A 218 -8.78 -9.62 -20.27
CA MET A 218 -10.23 -9.76 -20.09
C MET A 218 -10.94 -10.06 -21.41
N ASP A 219 -10.51 -9.42 -22.51
CA ASP A 219 -11.09 -9.61 -23.84
C ASP A 219 -10.93 -11.02 -24.40
N ARG A 220 -9.94 -11.76 -23.89
CA ARG A 220 -9.69 -13.15 -24.29
C ARG A 220 -10.58 -14.14 -23.53
N LEU A 221 -11.27 -13.68 -22.49
CA LEU A 221 -12.17 -14.51 -21.70
C LEU A 221 -13.57 -14.50 -22.30
N PRO A 222 -14.33 -15.62 -22.21
CA PRO A 222 -15.72 -15.70 -22.67
C PRO A 222 -16.71 -14.99 -21.73
N LEU A 223 -16.36 -13.78 -21.26
CA LEU A 223 -17.07 -13.00 -20.24
C LEU A 223 -17.75 -11.74 -20.80
N SER A 224 -17.82 -11.60 -22.13
CA SER A 224 -18.42 -10.44 -22.81
C SER A 224 -19.89 -10.64 -23.22
N ASN A 225 -20.57 -11.61 -22.61
CA ASN A 225 -21.96 -11.97 -22.92
C ASN A 225 -22.79 -12.13 -21.63
N SER A 226 -24.11 -12.26 -21.75
CA SER A 226 -25.02 -12.33 -20.61
C SER A 226 -24.82 -13.53 -19.68
N LYS A 227 -24.05 -14.56 -20.10
CA LYS A 227 -23.68 -15.72 -19.27
C LYS A 227 -22.34 -15.53 -18.56
N TRP A 228 -21.80 -14.31 -18.51
CA TRP A 228 -20.47 -14.06 -17.92
C TRP A 228 -20.39 -14.56 -16.48
N GLU A 229 -21.42 -14.34 -15.66
CA GLU A 229 -21.39 -14.69 -14.23
C GLU A 229 -21.31 -16.21 -14.03
N THR A 230 -22.19 -16.96 -14.72
CA THR A 230 -22.15 -18.42 -14.73
C THR A 230 -20.82 -18.94 -15.26
N THR A 231 -20.29 -18.31 -16.31
CA THR A 231 -19.02 -18.72 -16.94
C THR A 231 -17.84 -18.46 -16.02
N LEU A 232 -17.80 -17.31 -15.34
CA LEU A 232 -16.78 -16.94 -14.37
C LEU A 232 -16.73 -17.97 -13.23
N LYS A 233 -17.88 -18.33 -12.67
CA LYS A 233 -17.98 -19.31 -11.59
C LYS A 233 -17.62 -20.73 -12.03
N GLU A 234 -18.20 -21.23 -13.13
CA GLU A 234 -17.98 -22.60 -13.60
C GLU A 234 -16.55 -22.84 -14.07
N LYS A 235 -15.90 -21.82 -14.64
CA LYS A 235 -14.50 -21.90 -15.07
C LYS A 235 -13.52 -21.58 -13.95
N GLY A 236 -13.95 -20.96 -12.85
CA GLY A 236 -13.05 -20.52 -11.78
C GLY A 236 -12.11 -19.42 -12.27
N TYR A 237 -12.64 -18.42 -12.98
CA TYR A 237 -11.88 -17.23 -13.34
C TYR A 237 -11.82 -16.26 -12.16
N GLY A 238 -10.62 -15.77 -11.83
CA GLY A 238 -10.42 -14.85 -10.71
C GLY A 238 -8.97 -14.46 -10.50
N PHE A 239 -8.73 -13.77 -9.38
CA PHE A 239 -7.38 -13.41 -8.96
C PHE A 239 -6.76 -14.49 -8.09
N ILE A 240 -5.48 -14.81 -8.30
CA ILE A 240 -4.73 -15.69 -7.40
C ILE A 240 -4.71 -15.04 -6.00
N LYS A 241 -5.08 -15.81 -4.96
CA LYS A 241 -5.07 -15.34 -3.58
C LYS A 241 -3.68 -14.86 -3.18
N ALA A 242 -3.56 -13.65 -2.64
CA ALA A 242 -2.29 -13.05 -2.26
C ALA A 242 -1.98 -13.21 -0.75
N ASN A 243 -3.00 -13.26 0.10
CA ASN A 243 -2.86 -13.35 1.56
C ASN A 243 -4.02 -14.15 2.19
N GLU A 244 -3.99 -14.28 3.52
CA GLU A 244 -5.01 -14.94 4.35
C GLU A 244 -5.27 -14.10 5.61
N ASP A 245 -6.34 -14.41 6.34
CA ASP A 245 -6.64 -13.82 7.65
C ASP A 245 -6.71 -12.28 7.65
N LEU A 246 -7.47 -11.69 6.71
CA LEU A 246 -7.71 -10.25 6.62
C LEU A 246 -9.07 -9.82 7.22
N GLU A 247 -9.57 -10.56 8.22
CA GLU A 247 -10.88 -10.31 8.83
C GLU A 247 -10.99 -8.95 9.51
N ASP A 248 -9.88 -8.44 10.01
CA ASP A 248 -9.75 -7.17 10.73
C ASP A 248 -9.48 -5.98 9.79
N LEU A 249 -9.54 -6.20 8.47
CA LEU A 249 -9.36 -5.17 7.45
C LEU A 249 -10.69 -4.86 6.76
N GLU A 250 -11.02 -3.57 6.65
CA GLU A 250 -12.06 -3.07 5.76
C GLU A 250 -11.43 -2.49 4.48
N VAL A 251 -12.06 -2.69 3.32
CA VAL A 251 -11.49 -2.22 2.04
C VAL A 251 -12.47 -1.36 1.22
N LEU A 252 -12.05 -0.16 0.83
CA LEU A 252 -12.79 0.70 -0.10
C LEU A 252 -12.00 0.86 -1.40
N VAL A 253 -12.48 0.28 -2.49
CA VAL A 253 -11.91 0.47 -3.82
C VAL A 253 -12.66 1.58 -4.54
N ILE A 254 -11.94 2.57 -5.09
CA ILE A 254 -12.53 3.73 -5.77
C ILE A 254 -11.85 3.91 -7.12
N GLY A 255 -12.66 4.20 -8.13
CA GLY A 255 -12.16 4.59 -9.45
C GLY A 255 -12.37 3.56 -10.55
N ILE A 256 -13.12 2.48 -10.28
CA ILE A 256 -13.34 1.43 -11.27
C ILE A 256 -13.94 2.00 -12.55
N GLU A 257 -13.30 1.75 -13.69
CA GLU A 257 -13.74 2.19 -15.00
C GLU A 257 -13.41 1.17 -16.09
N SER A 258 -14.27 1.04 -17.10
CA SER A 258 -13.98 0.16 -18.23
C SER A 258 -13.14 0.90 -19.25
N LEU A 259 -11.94 0.38 -19.52
CA LEU A 259 -11.12 0.79 -20.67
C LEU A 259 -11.48 0.01 -21.94
N ASN A 260 -12.39 -0.97 -21.86
CA ASN A 260 -12.89 -1.71 -23.01
C ASN A 260 -14.36 -1.36 -23.34
N PRO A 261 -14.63 -0.54 -24.38
CA PRO A 261 -15.99 -0.21 -24.78
C PRO A 261 -16.75 -1.38 -25.45
N LYS A 262 -16.07 -2.47 -25.83
CA LYS A 262 -16.68 -3.62 -26.53
C LYS A 262 -17.32 -4.62 -25.57
N ASN A 263 -16.89 -4.65 -24.31
CA ASN A 263 -17.46 -5.52 -23.31
C ASN A 263 -18.38 -4.72 -22.37
N PRO A 264 -19.71 -4.79 -22.55
CA PRO A 264 -20.64 -4.06 -21.68
C PRO A 264 -20.64 -4.58 -20.23
N TYR A 265 -20.10 -5.77 -19.97
CA TYR A 265 -20.02 -6.38 -18.64
C TYR A 265 -18.66 -6.18 -17.95
N ALA A 266 -17.74 -5.40 -18.54
CA ALA A 266 -16.38 -5.28 -18.03
C ALA A 266 -16.30 -4.84 -16.56
N ILE A 267 -17.09 -3.83 -16.17
CA ILE A 267 -17.15 -3.35 -14.77
C ILE A 267 -17.71 -4.42 -13.84
N ASP A 268 -18.75 -5.15 -14.27
CA ASP A 268 -19.37 -6.21 -13.47
C ASP A 268 -18.38 -7.37 -13.25
N VAL A 269 -17.64 -7.73 -14.29
CA VAL A 269 -16.57 -8.74 -14.22
C VAL A 269 -15.46 -8.28 -13.28
N MET A 270 -14.97 -7.04 -13.38
CA MET A 270 -13.96 -6.51 -12.45
C MET A 270 -14.46 -6.56 -11.00
N ARG A 271 -15.70 -6.10 -10.76
CA ARG A 271 -16.30 -6.17 -9.42
C ARG A 271 -16.36 -7.60 -8.89
N ALA A 272 -16.74 -8.57 -9.72
CA ALA A 272 -16.76 -9.97 -9.33
C ALA A 272 -15.35 -10.48 -8.98
N TYR A 273 -14.34 -10.13 -9.78
CA TYR A 273 -12.93 -10.47 -9.51
C TYR A 273 -12.47 -9.92 -8.16
N TRP A 274 -12.64 -8.62 -7.90
CA TRP A 274 -12.28 -7.99 -6.64
C TRP A 274 -13.06 -8.55 -5.45
N THR A 275 -14.38 -8.75 -5.60
CA THR A 275 -15.26 -9.32 -4.57
C THR A 275 -14.82 -10.71 -4.17
N ASN A 276 -14.59 -11.60 -5.15
CA ASN A 276 -14.15 -12.96 -4.89
C ASN A 276 -12.79 -12.97 -4.21
N TRP A 277 -11.85 -12.15 -4.69
CA TRP A 277 -10.50 -12.05 -4.12
C TRP A 277 -10.50 -11.57 -2.67
N PHE A 278 -11.28 -10.53 -2.35
CA PHE A 278 -11.43 -10.07 -0.97
C PHE A 278 -12.08 -11.11 -0.06
N ASN A 279 -13.13 -11.79 -0.54
CA ASN A 279 -13.77 -12.87 0.21
C ASN A 279 -12.80 -14.04 0.47
N GLU A 280 -12.01 -14.44 -0.52
CA GLU A 280 -11.02 -15.51 -0.39
C GLU A 280 -9.91 -15.20 0.61
N MET A 281 -9.56 -13.91 0.78
CA MET A 281 -8.58 -13.46 1.77
C MET A 281 -9.18 -13.17 3.16
N GLY A 282 -10.50 -13.30 3.32
CA GLY A 282 -11.18 -13.11 4.62
C GLY A 282 -11.66 -11.70 4.93
N VAL A 283 -11.59 -10.74 3.98
CA VAL A 283 -12.04 -9.36 4.19
C VAL A 283 -13.56 -9.32 4.40
N LYS A 284 -14.01 -8.90 5.59
CA LYS A 284 -15.43 -8.97 5.98
C LYS A 284 -16.27 -7.79 5.48
N LYS A 285 -15.66 -6.62 5.30
CA LYS A 285 -16.36 -5.39 4.90
C LYS A 285 -15.59 -4.70 3.79
N PHE A 286 -16.20 -4.61 2.60
CA PHE A 286 -15.63 -3.86 1.50
C PHE A 286 -16.69 -3.21 0.62
N LYS A 287 -16.27 -2.19 -0.14
CA LYS A 287 -17.11 -1.51 -1.14
C LYS A 287 -16.27 -1.20 -2.38
N ILE A 288 -16.84 -1.41 -3.57
CA ILE A 288 -16.18 -1.20 -4.86
C ILE A 288 -16.95 -0.15 -5.66
N GLN A 289 -16.39 1.06 -5.71
CA GLN A 289 -16.98 2.25 -6.27
C GLN A 289 -16.40 2.58 -7.65
N ASN A 290 -17.27 2.87 -8.61
CA ASN A 290 -16.86 3.32 -9.94
C ASN A 290 -16.25 4.73 -9.89
N ALA A 291 -15.44 5.05 -10.89
CA ALA A 291 -15.09 6.42 -11.17
C ALA A 291 -16.36 7.22 -11.48
N ASP A 292 -16.62 8.26 -10.69
CA ASP A 292 -17.80 9.12 -10.80
C ASP A 292 -17.46 10.57 -10.41
N LEU A 293 -18.44 11.46 -10.41
CA LEU A 293 -18.30 12.82 -9.92
C LEU A 293 -17.80 12.82 -8.47
N ALA A 294 -16.89 13.75 -8.16
CA ALA A 294 -16.29 13.88 -6.82
C ALA A 294 -17.35 13.96 -5.71
N SER A 295 -18.43 14.71 -5.94
CA SER A 295 -19.54 14.83 -4.98
C SER A 295 -20.30 13.52 -4.71
N SER A 296 -20.49 12.68 -5.73
CA SER A 296 -21.12 11.37 -5.57
C SER A 296 -20.24 10.43 -4.73
N VAL A 297 -18.92 10.44 -5.03
CA VAL A 297 -17.95 9.59 -4.33
C VAL A 297 -17.66 10.10 -2.92
N GLU A 298 -17.69 11.41 -2.68
CA GLU A 298 -17.54 12.01 -1.34
C GLU A 298 -18.56 11.39 -0.37
N LYS A 299 -19.83 11.29 -0.78
CA LYS A 299 -20.86 10.65 0.04
C LYS A 299 -20.50 9.20 0.38
N VAL A 300 -20.02 8.44 -0.60
CA VAL A 300 -19.61 7.04 -0.40
C VAL A 300 -18.43 6.91 0.56
N ILE A 301 -17.42 7.78 0.43
CA ILE A 301 -16.25 7.85 1.30
C ILE A 301 -16.69 8.14 2.74
N PHE A 302 -17.52 9.17 2.93
CA PHE A 302 -18.01 9.57 4.25
C PHE A 302 -18.83 8.47 4.91
N GLU A 303 -19.75 7.84 4.17
CA GLU A 303 -20.54 6.72 4.68
C GLU A 303 -19.66 5.54 5.05
N PHE A 304 -18.62 5.22 4.27
CA PHE A 304 -17.76 4.08 4.57
C PHE A 304 -16.89 4.35 5.81
N ILE A 305 -16.19 5.48 5.85
CA ILE A 305 -15.24 5.83 6.92
C ILE A 305 -15.96 6.12 8.25
N ASN A 306 -17.10 6.81 8.22
CA ASN A 306 -17.83 7.21 9.42
C ASN A 306 -19.05 6.31 9.72
N SER A 307 -19.15 5.14 9.08
CA SER A 307 -20.14 4.11 9.44
C SER A 307 -19.83 3.42 10.75
#